data_AF-A0A1E1MT75-F1
#
_entry.id   AF-A0A1E1MT75-F1
#
_cell.length_a   1.000
_cell.length_b   1.000
_cell.length_c   1.000
_cell.angle_alpha   90.00
_cell.angle_beta   90.00
_cell.angle_gamma   90.00
#
_symmetry.space_group_name_H-M   'P 1'
#
loop_
_entity.id
_entity.type
_entity.pdbx_description
1 polymer ?
#
loop_
_entity_poly.entity_id
_entity_poly.type
_entity_poly.pdbx_seq_one_letter_code
_entity_poly.pdbx_strand_id
1 'polypeptide(L)'
;MAKYKRKNYYAIAEGRIAPAICASWGVTNALVSGYSNNKQKGFSTYKEAASYLEERGHANCRFFRGSAEGQRAPTKGEPLWYAVANGKQVGVYEYYQGGAERGITKHAHSCHKGFKSREEAEDFIEEYRITANLVDGVSVDEGAASDLGHLLAQLELGQNNGVTD
;
A
#
# COMPACT_ATOMS: atom_id res chain seq x y z
N MET A 1 29.47 -1.50 7.52
CA MET A 1 28.13 -2.00 7.92
C MET A 1 27.20 -1.89 6.72
N ALA A 2 26.73 -3.01 6.18
CA ALA A 2 25.82 -2.99 5.04
C ALA A 2 24.50 -2.32 5.47
N LYS A 3 24.27 -1.08 5.00
CA LYS A 3 22.99 -0.39 5.14
C LYS A 3 21.95 -1.26 4.43
N TYR A 4 21.08 -1.94 5.18
CA TYR A 4 19.95 -2.66 4.60
C TYR A 4 19.18 -1.69 3.69
N LYS A 5 19.21 -1.97 2.38
CA LYS A 5 18.48 -1.14 1.41
C LYS A 5 16.99 -1.34 1.67
N ARG A 6 16.30 -0.24 1.93
CA ARG A 6 14.86 -0.25 2.26
C ARG A 6 14.07 -0.67 1.03
N LYS A 7 12.99 -1.41 1.24
CA LYS A 7 12.10 -1.85 0.17
C LYS A 7 10.86 -0.98 0.21
N ASN A 8 10.79 0.00 -0.69
CA ASN A 8 9.67 0.94 -0.78
C ASN A 8 8.74 0.58 -1.95
N TYR A 9 9.20 -0.29 -2.85
CA TYR A 9 8.44 -0.71 -4.02
C TYR A 9 8.23 -2.21 -3.97
N TYR A 10 7.03 -2.68 -4.25
CA TYR A 10 6.69 -4.09 -4.24
C TYR A 10 6.19 -4.47 -5.63
N ALA A 11 6.89 -5.36 -6.30
CA ALA A 11 6.46 -5.94 -7.57
C ALA A 11 5.61 -7.18 -7.30
N ILE A 12 4.43 -7.24 -7.89
CA ILE A 12 3.47 -8.35 -7.81
C ILE A 12 3.39 -8.96 -9.20
N ALA A 13 3.99 -10.14 -9.38
CA ALA A 13 3.90 -10.91 -10.61
C ALA A 13 2.63 -11.77 -10.63
N GLU A 14 2.22 -12.30 -9.47
CA GLU A 14 0.99 -13.10 -9.31
C GLU A 14 0.28 -12.67 -8.03
N GLY A 15 -1.04 -12.48 -8.11
CA GLY A 15 -1.90 -11.99 -7.04
C GLY A 15 -3.34 -11.86 -7.54
N ARG A 16 -4.23 -11.26 -6.75
CA ARG A 16 -5.61 -10.97 -7.18
C ARG A 16 -5.65 -9.96 -8.33
N ILE A 17 -4.80 -8.94 -8.26
CA ILE A 17 -4.54 -8.00 -9.35
C ILE A 17 -3.04 -8.03 -9.63
N ALA A 18 -2.67 -8.57 -10.79
CA ALA A 18 -1.30 -8.65 -11.28
C ALA A 18 -1.30 -8.59 -12.82
N PRO A 19 -0.20 -8.17 -13.46
CA PRO A 19 1.04 -7.67 -12.87
C PRO A 19 0.93 -6.23 -12.36
N ALA A 20 1.52 -5.94 -11.20
CA ALA A 20 1.44 -4.61 -10.57
C ALA A 20 2.71 -4.23 -9.79
N ILE A 21 2.98 -2.94 -9.67
CA ILE A 21 4.01 -2.37 -8.80
C ILE A 21 3.32 -1.44 -7.81
N CYS A 22 3.62 -1.59 -6.53
CA CYS A 22 3.01 -0.79 -5.46
C CYS A 22 4.09 -0.05 -4.67
N ALA A 23 3.81 1.18 -4.28
CA ALA A 23 4.69 1.96 -3.39
C ALA A 23 4.33 1.82 -1.89
N SER A 24 3.30 1.03 -1.56
CA SER A 24 2.81 0.83 -0.18
C SER A 24 2.56 -0.65 0.10
N TRP A 25 2.92 -1.10 1.31
CA TRP A 25 2.65 -2.45 1.77
C TRP A 25 1.15 -2.68 1.97
N GLY A 26 0.39 -1.65 2.37
CA GLY A 26 -1.06 -1.75 2.54
C GLY A 26 -1.73 -2.14 1.24
N VAL A 27 -1.41 -1.41 0.17
CA VAL A 27 -1.85 -1.72 -1.19
C VAL A 27 -1.39 -3.12 -1.62
N THR A 28 -0.12 -3.45 -1.41
CA THR A 28 0.43 -4.75 -1.81
C THR A 28 -0.29 -5.90 -1.12
N ASN A 29 -0.48 -5.81 0.20
CA ASN A 29 -1.16 -6.84 0.98
C ASN A 29 -2.60 -7.02 0.52
N ALA A 30 -3.33 -5.94 0.23
CA ALA A 30 -4.69 -6.03 -0.32
C ALA A 30 -4.74 -6.79 -1.66
N LEU A 31 -3.76 -6.57 -2.54
CA LEU A 31 -3.70 -7.21 -3.86
C LEU A 31 -3.29 -8.69 -3.81
N VAL A 32 -2.59 -9.14 -2.76
CA VAL A 32 -2.11 -10.54 -2.64
C VAL A 32 -2.83 -11.36 -1.56
N SER A 33 -3.53 -10.69 -0.65
CA SER A 33 -4.25 -11.31 0.47
C SER A 33 -5.22 -12.39 -0.02
N GLY A 34 -5.21 -13.56 0.62
CA GLY A 34 -6.06 -14.69 0.24
C GLY A 34 -5.72 -15.37 -1.10
N TYR A 35 -4.65 -14.97 -1.80
CA TYR A 35 -4.21 -15.63 -3.04
C TYR A 35 -3.06 -16.61 -2.76
N SER A 36 -3.33 -17.91 -2.89
CA SER A 36 -2.45 -19.00 -2.42
C SER A 36 -1.09 -19.07 -3.10
N ASN A 37 -0.98 -18.62 -4.35
CA ASN A 37 0.26 -18.67 -5.14
C ASN A 37 0.84 -17.28 -5.43
N ASN A 38 0.64 -16.32 -4.52
CA ASN A 38 1.10 -14.95 -4.80
C ASN A 38 2.63 -14.89 -4.95
N LYS A 39 3.08 -14.11 -5.94
CA LYS A 39 4.51 -13.87 -6.22
C LYS A 39 4.78 -12.38 -6.11
N GLN A 40 5.07 -11.93 -4.90
CA GLN A 40 5.48 -10.56 -4.64
C GLN A 40 6.97 -10.46 -4.23
N LYS A 41 7.62 -9.35 -4.59
CA LYS A 41 9.00 -9.05 -4.20
C LYS A 41 9.20 -7.56 -3.97
N GLY A 42 9.79 -7.21 -2.82
CA GLY A 42 10.12 -5.83 -2.47
C GLY A 42 11.51 -5.39 -2.97
N PHE A 43 11.58 -4.15 -3.47
CA PHE A 43 12.71 -3.46 -4.09
C PHE A 43 12.88 -2.05 -3.54
N SER A 44 14.09 -1.52 -3.70
CA SER A 44 14.42 -0.17 -3.22
C SER A 44 14.02 0.92 -4.19
N THR A 45 13.95 0.61 -5.48
CA THR A 45 13.60 1.57 -6.52
C THR A 45 12.50 1.01 -7.42
N TYR A 46 11.71 1.93 -7.99
CA TYR A 46 10.71 1.60 -9.01
C TYR A 46 11.36 0.87 -10.20
N LYS A 47 12.53 1.34 -10.65
CA LYS A 47 13.25 0.75 -11.80
C LYS A 47 13.60 -0.71 -11.56
N GLU A 48 14.09 -1.08 -10.37
CA GLU A 48 14.38 -2.48 -10.03
C GLU A 48 13.10 -3.33 -9.99
N ALA A 49 11.99 -2.78 -9.48
CA ALA A 49 10.70 -3.47 -9.46
C ALA A 49 10.12 -3.68 -10.87
N ALA A 50 10.24 -2.68 -11.74
CA ALA A 50 9.81 -2.75 -13.13
C ALA A 50 10.63 -3.76 -13.93
N SER A 51 11.96 -3.70 -13.84
CA SER A 51 12.83 -4.67 -14.52
C SER A 51 12.54 -6.10 -14.09
N TYR A 52 12.27 -6.34 -12.81
CA TYR A 52 11.89 -7.67 -12.33
C TYR A 52 10.60 -8.22 -12.94
N LEU A 53 9.62 -7.36 -13.23
CA LEU A 53 8.39 -7.75 -13.93
C LEU A 53 8.64 -7.94 -15.42
N GLU A 54 9.39 -7.06 -16.06
CA GLU A 54 9.78 -7.16 -17.46
C GLU A 54 10.55 -8.45 -17.75
N GLU A 55 11.52 -8.82 -16.91
CA GLU A 55 12.29 -10.07 -16.99
C GLU A 55 11.39 -11.32 -16.92
N ARG A 56 10.20 -11.20 -16.32
CA ARG A 56 9.20 -12.25 -16.22
C ARG A 56 8.14 -12.20 -17.32
N GLY A 57 8.31 -11.32 -18.31
CA GLY A 57 7.38 -11.15 -19.42
C GLY A 57 6.20 -10.21 -19.12
N HIS A 58 6.23 -9.47 -18.03
CA HIS A 58 5.17 -8.53 -17.62
C HIS A 58 5.53 -7.08 -17.95
N ALA A 59 5.63 -6.75 -19.24
CA ALA A 59 5.97 -5.40 -19.71
C ALA A 59 4.89 -4.34 -19.36
N ASN A 60 3.62 -4.74 -19.33
CA ASN A 60 2.49 -3.87 -18.97
C ASN A 60 2.07 -4.15 -17.52
N CYS A 61 2.65 -3.43 -16.56
CA CYS A 61 2.30 -3.53 -15.14
C CYS A 61 1.55 -2.29 -14.66
N ARG A 62 0.54 -2.49 -13.80
CA ARG A 62 -0.19 -1.38 -13.18
C ARG A 62 0.64 -0.79 -12.05
N PHE A 63 0.81 0.53 -12.02
CA PHE A 63 1.48 1.19 -10.91
C PHE A 63 0.47 1.77 -9.92
N PHE A 64 0.49 1.26 -8.69
CA PHE A 64 -0.26 1.83 -7.58
C PHE A 64 0.64 2.79 -6.81
N ARG A 65 0.44 4.08 -7.09
CA ARG A 65 1.06 5.18 -6.35
C ARG A 65 0.35 5.29 -5.00
N GLY A 66 0.82 4.50 -4.04
CA GLY A 66 0.43 4.69 -2.64
C GLY A 66 1.08 5.93 -2.02
N SER A 67 0.64 6.29 -0.82
CA SER A 67 1.37 7.17 0.09
C SER A 67 2.78 6.62 0.22
N ALA A 68 3.77 7.40 -0.20
CA ALA A 68 5.17 7.01 -0.13
C ALA A 68 5.48 6.70 1.34
N GLU A 69 5.50 5.41 1.69
CA GLU A 69 5.47 4.97 3.08
C GLU A 69 6.57 5.71 3.83
N GLY A 70 6.14 6.48 4.84
CA GLY A 70 6.95 7.37 5.63
C GLY A 70 8.33 6.81 5.92
N GLN A 71 9.34 7.68 5.84
CA GLN A 71 10.73 7.29 6.00
C GLN A 71 10.93 6.53 7.32
N ARG A 72 11.04 5.18 7.20
CA ARG A 72 11.43 4.20 8.23
C ARG A 72 10.29 3.72 9.14
N ALA A 73 10.19 2.40 9.30
CA ALA A 73 9.58 1.80 10.48
C ALA A 73 10.27 2.37 11.74
N PRO A 74 9.53 2.88 12.74
CA PRO A 74 10.15 3.65 13.81
C PRO A 74 11.18 2.82 14.60
N THR A 75 12.19 3.48 15.14
CA THR A 75 13.22 2.81 15.95
C THR A 75 12.72 2.48 17.34
N LYS A 76 13.39 1.53 18.01
CA LYS A 76 13.08 1.14 19.39
C LYS A 76 13.15 2.38 20.29
N GLY A 77 11.99 2.85 20.76
CA GLY A 77 11.87 4.00 21.68
C GLY A 77 11.27 5.28 21.07
N GLU A 78 11.01 5.34 19.77
CA GLU A 78 10.18 6.41 19.19
C GLU A 78 8.68 6.14 19.51
N PRO A 79 7.80 7.16 19.57
CA PRO A 79 6.36 6.92 19.58
C PRO A 79 5.94 6.26 18.26
N LEU A 80 5.14 5.20 18.35
CA LEU A 80 4.63 4.45 17.19
C LEU A 80 3.10 4.50 17.17
N TRP A 81 2.55 4.91 16.04
CA TRP A 81 1.14 4.71 15.71
C TRP A 81 1.01 3.43 14.89
N TYR A 82 0.36 2.42 15.44
CA TYR A 82 0.15 1.13 14.80
C TYR A 82 -1.18 1.15 14.05
N ALA A 83 -1.13 1.15 12.73
CA ALA A 83 -2.28 0.92 11.89
C ALA A 83 -2.57 -0.57 11.79
N VAL A 84 -3.81 -0.97 12.05
CA VAL A 84 -4.37 -2.27 11.66
C VAL A 84 -5.38 -2.01 10.57
N ALA A 85 -5.01 -2.31 9.33
CA ALA A 85 -5.84 -2.11 8.15
C ALA A 85 -6.70 -3.34 7.81
N ASN A 86 -6.22 -4.53 8.17
CA ASN A 86 -7.01 -5.76 8.10
C ASN A 86 -6.79 -6.60 9.36
N GLY A 87 -7.88 -6.94 10.02
CA GLY A 87 -7.87 -7.57 11.33
C GLY A 87 -9.29 -7.72 11.89
N LYS A 88 -9.39 -8.34 13.06
CA LYS A 88 -10.62 -8.39 13.86
C LYS A 88 -11.05 -7.00 14.35
N GLN A 89 -10.09 -6.12 14.57
CA GLN A 89 -10.30 -4.73 14.98
C GLN A 89 -9.38 -3.85 14.14
N VAL A 90 -9.98 -3.13 13.20
CA VAL A 90 -9.31 -2.17 12.31
C VAL A 90 -9.26 -0.83 13.01
N GLY A 91 -8.13 -0.13 12.90
CA GLY A 91 -7.94 1.17 13.53
C GLY A 91 -6.47 1.50 13.78
N VAL A 92 -6.24 2.70 14.33
CA VAL A 92 -4.93 3.17 14.74
C VAL A 92 -4.77 3.04 16.25
N TYR A 93 -3.64 2.51 16.69
CA TYR A 93 -3.34 2.22 18.09
C TYR A 93 -2.02 2.88 18.51
N GLU A 94 -1.93 3.39 19.72
CA GLU A 94 -0.71 3.99 20.28
C GLU A 94 0.32 2.95 20.76
N TYR A 95 -0.09 1.69 20.89
CA TYR A 95 0.74 0.59 21.39
C TYR A 95 0.44 -0.71 20.67
N TYR A 96 1.48 -1.53 20.48
CA TYR A 96 1.35 -2.84 19.85
C TYR A 96 0.71 -3.85 20.80
N GLN A 97 1.37 -4.11 21.94
CA GLN A 97 0.96 -5.12 22.91
C GLN A 97 -0.30 -4.67 23.65
N GLY A 98 -1.37 -5.46 23.55
CA GLY A 98 -2.68 -5.11 24.12
C GLY A 98 -3.52 -4.14 23.27
N GLY A 99 -2.95 -3.56 22.21
CA GLY A 99 -3.62 -2.67 21.25
C GLY A 99 -3.76 -3.37 19.91
N ALA A 100 -2.90 -2.99 18.95
CA ALA A 100 -2.90 -3.53 17.59
C ALA A 100 -2.80 -5.07 17.54
N GLU A 101 -2.06 -5.68 18.48
CA GLU A 101 -1.93 -7.13 18.61
C GLU A 101 -3.29 -7.84 18.73
N ARG A 102 -4.24 -7.27 19.47
CA ARG A 102 -5.58 -7.85 19.64
C ARG A 102 -6.37 -7.88 18.33
N GLY A 103 -6.16 -6.88 17.49
CA GLY A 103 -6.77 -6.79 16.16
C GLY A 103 -6.23 -7.83 15.19
N ILE A 104 -4.96 -8.23 15.30
CA ILE A 104 -4.30 -9.11 14.32
C ILE A 104 -4.16 -10.56 14.78
N THR A 105 -4.25 -10.82 16.09
CA THR A 105 -4.02 -12.16 16.65
C THR A 105 -4.99 -13.20 16.09
N LYS A 106 -4.41 -14.24 15.46
CA LYS A 106 -5.14 -15.34 14.79
C LYS A 106 -6.08 -14.84 13.67
N HIS A 107 -5.79 -13.70 13.04
CA HIS A 107 -6.51 -13.23 11.86
C HIS A 107 -5.67 -13.53 10.61
N ALA A 108 -6.18 -14.42 9.75
CA ALA A 108 -5.50 -14.74 8.50
C ALA A 108 -5.40 -13.49 7.62
N HIS A 109 -4.26 -13.30 6.97
CA HIS A 109 -4.01 -12.16 6.08
C HIS A 109 -4.14 -10.78 6.75
N SER A 110 -3.86 -10.70 8.06
CA SER A 110 -3.83 -9.43 8.79
C SER A 110 -2.85 -8.44 8.15
N CYS A 111 -3.28 -7.19 8.02
CA CYS A 111 -2.48 -6.10 7.48
C CYS A 111 -2.27 -5.07 8.57
N HIS A 112 -1.04 -4.89 9.03
CA HIS A 112 -0.72 -3.91 10.05
C HIS A 112 0.69 -3.36 9.87
N LYS A 113 0.91 -2.12 10.32
CA LYS A 113 2.21 -1.44 10.25
C LYS A 113 2.32 -0.30 11.27
N GLY A 114 3.54 -0.01 11.70
CA GLY A 114 3.82 1.12 12.61
C GLY A 114 4.33 2.34 11.85
N PHE A 115 3.82 3.51 12.21
CA PHE A 115 4.09 4.83 11.63
C PHE A 115 4.56 5.83 12.68
N LYS A 116 5.17 6.93 12.23
CA LYS A 116 5.63 8.01 13.12
C LYS A 116 4.53 8.99 13.44
N SER A 117 3.62 9.20 12.50
CA SER A 117 2.44 10.05 12.67
C SER A 117 1.16 9.22 12.65
N ARG A 118 0.13 9.76 13.30
CA ARG A 118 -1.21 9.17 13.30
C ARG A 118 -1.84 9.29 11.91
N GLU A 119 -1.66 10.42 11.26
CA GLU A 119 -2.15 10.69 9.90
C GLU A 119 -1.60 9.66 8.91
N GLU A 120 -0.30 9.35 8.98
CA GLU A 120 0.30 8.29 8.13
C GLU A 120 -0.33 6.90 8.38
N ALA A 121 -0.72 6.61 9.64
CA ALA A 121 -1.38 5.37 10.01
C ALA A 121 -2.83 5.31 9.51
N GLU A 122 -3.55 6.43 9.52
CA GLU A 122 -4.91 6.55 9.00
C GLU A 122 -4.91 6.43 7.47
N ASP A 123 -3.99 7.11 6.79
CA ASP A 123 -3.80 7.00 5.33
C ASP A 123 -3.56 5.54 4.94
N PHE A 124 -2.69 4.81 5.64
CA PHE A 124 -2.42 3.40 5.36
C PHE A 124 -3.67 2.51 5.45
N ILE A 125 -4.56 2.77 6.40
CA ILE A 125 -5.83 2.03 6.54
C ILE A 125 -6.75 2.34 5.37
N GLU A 126 -6.87 3.61 5.00
CA GLU A 126 -7.74 4.03 3.91
C GLU A 126 -7.21 3.53 2.55
N GLU A 127 -5.92 3.60 2.30
CA GLU A 127 -5.27 3.01 1.12
C GLU A 127 -5.56 1.52 0.99
N TYR A 128 -5.44 0.77 2.09
CA TYR A 128 -5.77 -0.64 2.12
C TYR A 128 -7.24 -0.86 1.79
N ARG A 129 -8.15 -0.08 2.39
CA ARG A 129 -9.59 -0.19 2.20
C ARG A 129 -9.99 0.08 0.75
N ILE A 130 -9.48 1.17 0.15
CA ILE A 130 -9.71 1.51 -1.26
C ILE A 130 -9.22 0.37 -2.15
N THR A 131 -8.01 -0.13 -1.89
CA THR A 131 -7.43 -1.21 -2.70
C THR A 131 -8.20 -2.52 -2.55
N ALA A 132 -8.60 -2.88 -1.32
CA ALA A 132 -9.40 -4.07 -1.06
C ALA A 132 -10.77 -3.99 -1.76
N ASN A 133 -11.43 -2.83 -1.68
CA ASN A 133 -12.68 -2.58 -2.41
C ASN A 133 -12.48 -2.63 -3.93
N LEU A 134 -11.37 -2.13 -4.47
CA LEU A 134 -11.06 -2.25 -5.89
C LEU A 134 -10.90 -3.72 -6.29
N VAL A 135 -10.18 -4.50 -5.49
CA VAL A 135 -9.98 -5.94 -5.71
C VAL A 135 -11.30 -6.70 -5.68
N ASP A 136 -12.17 -6.40 -4.72
CA ASP A 136 -13.50 -7.02 -4.62
C ASP A 136 -14.44 -6.50 -5.73
N GLY A 137 -14.34 -5.22 -6.11
CA GLY A 137 -15.13 -4.58 -7.16
C GLY A 137 -14.77 -5.02 -8.59
N VAL A 138 -13.52 -5.40 -8.85
CA VAL A 138 -13.11 -6.00 -10.14
C VAL A 138 -13.78 -7.38 -10.37
N SER A 139 -14.39 -7.98 -9.35
CA SER A 139 -15.26 -9.15 -9.54
C SER A 139 -16.68 -8.80 -10.03
N VAL A 140 -17.01 -7.51 -10.14
CA VAL A 140 -18.30 -7.00 -10.62
C VAL A 140 -18.07 -5.98 -11.74
N ASP A 141 -18.15 -6.47 -12.97
CA ASP A 141 -18.44 -5.73 -14.20
C ASP A 141 -17.32 -4.93 -14.89
N GLU A 142 -17.21 -5.23 -16.17
CA GLU A 142 -16.29 -4.69 -17.18
C GLU A 142 -16.68 -3.25 -17.59
N GLY A 143 -16.89 -2.34 -16.63
CA GLY A 143 -17.58 -1.07 -16.92
C GLY A 143 -17.29 0.16 -16.06
N ALA A 144 -16.41 0.13 -15.06
CA ALA A 144 -16.25 1.26 -14.12
C ALA A 144 -14.81 1.81 -13.99
N ALA A 145 -14.07 1.90 -15.09
CA ALA A 145 -12.75 2.56 -15.13
C ALA A 145 -12.83 4.11 -15.10
N SER A 146 -13.94 4.72 -14.64
CA SER A 146 -14.18 6.16 -14.79
C SER A 146 -14.05 6.97 -13.49
N ASP A 147 -14.31 6.39 -12.31
CA ASP A 147 -14.42 7.21 -11.08
C ASP A 147 -13.09 7.45 -10.32
N LEU A 148 -12.12 6.52 -10.38
CA LEU A 148 -10.84 6.70 -9.67
C LEU A 148 -9.87 7.65 -10.40
N GLY A 149 -10.05 7.82 -11.71
CA GLY A 149 -9.32 8.84 -12.48
C GLY A 149 -9.76 10.26 -12.14
N HIS A 150 -11.01 10.44 -11.67
CA HIS A 150 -11.55 11.77 -11.40
C HIS A 150 -11.15 12.31 -10.02
N LEU A 151 -10.98 11.44 -9.01
CA LEU A 151 -10.54 11.85 -7.67
C LEU A 151 -9.03 12.21 -7.62
N LEU A 152 -8.19 11.51 -8.40
CA LEU A 152 -6.76 11.80 -8.48
C LEU A 152 -6.43 13.07 -9.28
N ALA A 153 -7.31 13.51 -10.19
CA ALA A 153 -7.14 14.74 -10.95
C ALA A 153 -7.49 16.01 -10.14
N GLN A 154 -8.28 15.89 -9.06
CA GLN A 154 -8.68 17.06 -8.25
C GLN A 154 -7.56 17.58 -7.33
N LEU A 155 -6.45 16.84 -7.16
CA LEU A 155 -5.27 17.27 -6.40
C LEU A 155 -4.21 18.00 -7.25
N GLU A 156 -4.33 18.08 -8.58
CA GLU A 156 -3.35 18.73 -9.46
C GLU A 156 -3.80 20.09 -10.06
N LEU A 157 -4.99 20.61 -9.73
CA LEU A 157 -5.46 21.92 -10.22
C LEU A 157 -5.53 23.02 -9.14
N GLY A 158 -4.76 22.85 -8.05
CA GLY A 158 -4.72 23.80 -6.93
C GLY A 158 -3.59 24.82 -6.95
N GLN A 159 -2.76 24.91 -7.99
CA GLN A 159 -1.72 25.94 -8.10
C GLN A 159 -1.63 26.47 -9.53
N ASN A 160 -2.45 27.47 -9.85
CA ASN A 160 -2.13 28.52 -10.83
C ASN A 160 -3.23 29.59 -10.78
N ASN A 161 -3.20 30.42 -9.74
CA ASN A 161 -3.95 31.69 -9.70
C ASN A 161 -2.99 32.84 -9.42
N GLY A 162 -2.68 33.60 -10.48
CA GLY A 162 -2.25 35.00 -10.46
C GLY A 162 -0.81 35.24 -10.01
N VAL A 163 0.01 36.07 -10.67
CA VAL A 163 -0.32 37.32 -11.35
C VAL A 163 0.78 37.65 -12.35
N THR A 164 0.38 37.97 -13.57
CA THR A 164 1.10 38.84 -14.52
C THR A 164 0.92 40.29 -14.08
N ASP A 165 2.03 41.00 -13.83
CA ASP A 165 2.46 42.20 -14.56
C ASP A 165 3.92 42.51 -14.19
#